data_AF-A0A6S6SNH6-F1
#
_entry.id   AF-A0A6S6SNH6-F1
#
_cell.length_a   1.000
_cell.length_b   1.000
_cell.length_c   1.000
_cell.angle_alpha   90.00
_cell.angle_beta   90.00
_cell.angle_gamma   90.00
#
_symmetry.space_group_name_H-M   'P 1'
#
loop_
_entity.id
_entity.type
_entity.pdbx_description
1 polymer ?
#
loop_
_entity_poly.entity_id
_entity_poly.type
_entity_poly.pdbx_seq_one_letter_code
_entity_poly.pdbx_strand_id
1 'polypeptide(L)'
;MNTNKRKTGSTQKKMRPGFGTMDMLLTLIVVAIVVGTAWIIFKKMYIPAQAEKEAARIQSVIGGIERVAQHNGGAYLKQATGTAISGIASIKNQLGGTNGTKDVGTWLYSCPVGGASTVQVVTEKYDDSEKAALIADIIQSEMSPWTATVATDKITFSKANSSCQ
;
A
#
# COMPACT_ATOMS: atom_id res chain seq x y z
N MET A 1 49.59 -15.70 -82.19
CA MET A 1 48.12 -15.71 -81.98
C MET A 1 47.83 -16.71 -80.86
N ASN A 2 47.69 -16.24 -79.61
CA ASN A 2 46.88 -16.91 -78.58
C ASN A 2 46.77 -16.01 -77.34
N THR A 3 45.60 -15.41 -77.21
CA THR A 3 45.16 -14.53 -76.11
C THR A 3 44.67 -15.37 -74.93
N ASN A 4 45.25 -15.17 -73.75
CA ASN A 4 44.74 -15.77 -72.51
C ASN A 4 44.13 -14.66 -71.62
N LYS A 5 42.80 -14.53 -71.64
CA LYS A 5 42.02 -13.60 -70.81
C LYS A 5 41.87 -14.18 -69.40
N ARG A 6 42.47 -13.55 -68.39
CA ARG A 6 42.16 -13.78 -66.97
C ARG A 6 40.78 -13.19 -66.66
N LYS A 7 39.81 -14.05 -66.30
CA LYS A 7 38.56 -13.65 -65.66
C LYS A 7 38.80 -13.44 -64.16
N THR A 8 38.71 -12.20 -63.70
CA THR A 8 38.61 -11.84 -62.28
C THR A 8 37.20 -12.15 -61.78
N GLY A 9 37.08 -13.25 -61.04
CA GLY A 9 35.86 -13.56 -60.28
C GLY A 9 35.77 -12.67 -59.05
N SER A 10 34.92 -11.65 -59.12
CA SER A 10 34.47 -10.86 -57.98
C SER A 10 33.65 -11.76 -57.05
N THR A 11 34.25 -12.24 -55.95
CA THR A 11 33.55 -12.89 -54.86
C THR A 11 32.68 -11.85 -54.17
N GLN A 12 31.40 -11.79 -54.53
CA GLN A 12 30.39 -11.05 -53.77
C GLN A 12 30.36 -11.60 -52.35
N LYS A 13 30.80 -10.77 -51.40
CA LYS A 13 30.66 -11.00 -49.97
C LYS A 13 29.15 -10.97 -49.66
N LYS A 14 28.52 -12.14 -49.55
CA LYS A 14 27.15 -12.29 -49.02
C LYS A 14 27.11 -11.65 -47.63
N MET A 15 26.60 -10.42 -47.53
CA MET A 15 26.18 -9.87 -46.24
C MET A 15 25.02 -10.74 -45.76
N ARG A 16 25.17 -11.32 -44.56
CA ARG A 16 24.07 -11.99 -43.86
C ARG A 16 22.94 -10.95 -43.69
N PRO A 17 21.66 -11.32 -43.87
CA PRO A 17 20.57 -10.39 -43.63
C PRO A 17 20.67 -9.93 -42.17
N GLY A 18 21.01 -8.66 -41.97
CA GLY A 18 20.94 -8.04 -40.65
C GLY A 18 19.50 -8.07 -40.21
N PHE A 19 19.26 -8.45 -38.96
CA PHE A 19 17.97 -8.31 -38.29
C PHE A 19 17.39 -6.93 -38.61
N GLY A 20 16.33 -6.87 -39.40
CA GLY A 20 15.75 -5.62 -39.84
C GLY A 20 15.20 -4.86 -38.64
N THR A 21 15.23 -3.53 -38.70
CA THR A 21 14.61 -2.66 -37.69
C THR A 21 13.14 -3.01 -37.42
N MET A 22 12.44 -3.60 -38.41
CA MET A 22 11.10 -4.19 -38.28
C MET A 22 11.03 -5.37 -37.31
N ASP A 23 11.98 -6.32 -37.34
CA ASP A 23 12.03 -7.45 -36.39
C ASP A 23 12.34 -6.98 -34.97
N MET A 24 13.18 -5.93 -34.83
CA MET A 24 13.48 -5.33 -33.53
C MET A 24 12.26 -4.58 -32.94
N LEU A 25 11.44 -3.94 -33.78
CA LEU A 25 10.20 -3.29 -33.34
C LEU A 25 9.16 -4.32 -32.89
N LEU A 26 8.97 -5.39 -33.66
CA LEU A 26 7.99 -6.43 -33.34
C LEU A 26 8.35 -7.14 -32.02
N THR A 27 9.63 -7.45 -31.80
CA THR A 27 10.10 -8.04 -30.55
C THR A 27 9.91 -7.11 -29.35
N LEU A 28 10.15 -5.80 -29.50
CA LEU A 28 9.88 -4.82 -28.43
C LEU A 28 8.39 -4.74 -28.09
N ILE A 29 7.50 -4.77 -29.08
CA ILE A 29 6.03 -4.76 -28.85
C ILE A 29 5.61 -6.02 -28.08
N VAL A 30 6.09 -7.19 -28.49
CA VAL A 30 5.77 -8.46 -27.80
C VAL A 30 6.29 -8.43 -26.35
N VAL A 31 7.53 -7.97 -26.14
CA VAL A 31 8.09 -7.81 -24.79
C VAL A 31 7.25 -6.84 -23.95
N ALA A 32 6.83 -5.71 -24.50
CA ALA A 32 5.99 -4.74 -23.79
C ALA A 32 4.64 -5.33 -23.37
N ILE A 33 4.00 -6.12 -24.23
CA ILE A 33 2.73 -6.80 -23.91
C ILE A 33 2.94 -7.85 -22.82
N VAL A 34 3.99 -8.68 -22.92
CA VAL A 34 4.29 -9.72 -21.93
C VAL A 34 4.61 -9.10 -20.58
N VAL A 35 5.43 -8.05 -20.53
CA VAL A 35 5.76 -7.33 -19.29
C VAL A 35 4.52 -6.63 -18.72
N GLY A 36 3.71 -5.97 -19.55
CA GLY A 36 2.49 -5.29 -19.12
C GLY A 36 1.45 -6.25 -18.51
N THR A 37 1.21 -7.39 -19.16
CA THR A 37 0.28 -8.42 -18.66
C THR A 37 0.79 -9.10 -17.40
N ALA A 38 2.08 -9.45 -17.33
CA ALA A 38 2.70 -9.98 -16.11
C ALA A 38 2.61 -8.99 -14.95
N TRP A 39 2.79 -7.68 -15.21
CA TRP A 39 2.67 -6.62 -14.20
C TRP A 39 1.25 -6.52 -13.62
N ILE A 40 0.23 -6.59 -14.46
CA ILE A 40 -1.18 -6.56 -14.02
C ILE A 40 -1.49 -7.76 -13.11
N ILE A 41 -1.04 -8.96 -13.52
CA ILE A 41 -1.24 -10.18 -12.74
C ILE A 41 -0.49 -10.10 -11.41
N PHE A 42 0.75 -9.60 -11.43
CA PHE A 42 1.55 -9.39 -10.23
C PHE A 42 0.87 -8.43 -9.26
N LYS A 43 0.36 -7.28 -9.74
CA LYS A 43 -0.40 -6.34 -8.90
C LYS A 43 -1.60 -7.02 -8.24
N LYS A 44 -2.37 -7.81 -8.99
CA LYS A 44 -3.55 -8.52 -8.46
C LYS A 44 -3.23 -9.54 -7.37
N MET A 45 -2.05 -10.14 -7.37
CA MET A 45 -1.64 -11.07 -6.29
C MET A 45 -0.93 -10.35 -5.14
N TYR A 46 -0.12 -9.34 -5.43
CA TYR A 46 0.73 -8.67 -4.44
C TYR A 46 -0.05 -7.68 -3.56
N ILE A 47 -0.97 -6.92 -4.16
CA ILE A 47 -1.75 -5.90 -3.44
C ILE A 47 -2.60 -6.52 -2.31
N PRO A 48 -3.40 -7.60 -2.51
CA PRO A 48 -4.21 -8.16 -1.43
C PRO A 48 -3.36 -8.73 -0.30
N ALA A 49 -2.27 -9.43 -0.60
CA ALA A 49 -1.38 -9.98 0.44
C ALA A 49 -0.73 -8.89 1.31
N GLN A 50 -0.44 -7.72 0.73
CA GLN A 50 0.05 -6.57 1.48
C GLN A 50 -1.09 -5.88 2.25
N ALA A 51 -2.29 -5.79 1.67
CA ALA A 51 -3.47 -5.24 2.33
C ALA A 51 -3.85 -6.05 3.58
N GLU A 52 -3.81 -7.38 3.53
CA GLU A 52 -4.08 -8.25 4.68
C GLU A 52 -3.08 -8.03 5.83
N LYS A 53 -1.79 -7.94 5.53
CA LYS A 53 -0.76 -7.66 6.54
C LYS A 53 -0.95 -6.30 7.20
N GLU A 54 -1.31 -5.30 6.40
CA GLU A 54 -1.61 -3.95 6.87
C GLU A 54 -2.90 -3.92 7.69
N ALA A 55 -3.94 -4.64 7.27
CA ALA A 55 -5.18 -4.78 8.01
C ALA A 55 -4.93 -5.42 9.40
N ALA A 56 -4.16 -6.51 9.48
CA ALA A 56 -3.78 -7.11 10.76
C ALA A 56 -3.04 -6.11 11.68
N ARG A 57 -2.20 -5.23 11.12
CA ARG A 57 -1.55 -4.15 11.87
C ARG A 57 -2.56 -3.14 12.40
N ILE A 58 -3.50 -2.69 11.56
CA ILE A 58 -4.57 -1.76 11.95
C ILE A 58 -5.43 -2.36 13.05
N GLN A 59 -5.79 -3.65 12.95
CA GLN A 59 -6.54 -4.36 13.97
C GLN A 59 -5.80 -4.38 15.31
N SER A 60 -4.50 -4.62 15.30
CA SER A 60 -3.68 -4.55 16.51
C SER A 60 -3.72 -3.15 17.14
N VAL A 61 -3.65 -2.10 16.33
CA VAL A 61 -3.72 -0.70 16.78
C VAL A 61 -5.07 -0.39 17.40
N ILE A 62 -6.15 -0.62 16.66
CA ILE A 62 -7.51 -0.37 17.12
C ILE A 62 -7.80 -1.22 18.36
N GLY A 63 -7.44 -2.50 18.36
CA GLY A 63 -7.56 -3.38 19.51
C GLY A 63 -6.77 -2.89 20.73
N GLY A 64 -5.58 -2.33 20.53
CA GLY A 64 -4.80 -1.68 21.57
C GLY A 64 -5.51 -0.46 22.16
N ILE A 65 -6.11 0.38 21.31
CA ILE A 65 -6.91 1.55 21.71
C ILE A 65 -8.14 1.11 22.51
N GLU A 66 -8.86 0.09 22.03
CA GLU A 66 -10.01 -0.50 22.73
C GLU A 66 -9.61 -1.05 24.11
N ARG A 67 -8.47 -1.75 24.21
CA ARG A 67 -7.95 -2.22 25.50
C ARG A 67 -7.66 -1.05 26.46
N VAL A 68 -7.04 0.03 25.97
CA VAL A 68 -6.84 1.24 26.80
C VAL A 68 -8.19 1.79 27.27
N ALA A 69 -9.17 1.92 26.39
CA ALA A 69 -10.49 2.41 26.75
C ALA A 69 -11.17 1.52 27.80
N GLN A 70 -11.08 0.20 27.64
CA GLN A 70 -11.59 -0.77 28.61
C GLN A 70 -10.91 -0.63 29.98
N HIS A 71 -9.60 -0.44 30.03
CA HIS A 71 -8.88 -0.16 31.27
C HIS A 71 -9.29 1.16 31.93
N ASN A 72 -9.83 2.10 31.15
CA ASN A 72 -10.32 3.39 31.60
C ASN A 72 -11.86 3.43 31.73
N GLY A 73 -12.48 2.30 32.09
CA GLY A 73 -13.93 2.22 32.33
C GLY A 73 -14.79 2.41 31.08
N GLY A 74 -14.25 2.17 29.89
CA GLY A 74 -14.91 2.36 28.61
C GLY A 74 -14.73 3.73 27.98
N ALA A 75 -13.98 4.64 28.62
CA ALA A 75 -13.68 5.96 28.08
C ALA A 75 -12.34 5.98 27.34
N TYR A 76 -12.34 6.53 26.14
CA TYR A 76 -11.16 6.75 25.32
C TYR A 76 -10.37 7.95 25.83
N LEU A 77 -9.05 7.94 25.62
CA LEU A 77 -8.19 9.02 26.05
C LEU A 77 -8.50 10.30 25.27
N LYS A 78 -8.84 11.38 25.96
CA LYS A 78 -8.93 12.72 25.37
C LYS A 78 -7.60 13.07 24.73
N GLN A 79 -7.65 13.42 23.45
CA GLN A 79 -6.50 13.95 22.73
C GLN A 79 -6.94 15.05 21.78
N ALA A 80 -6.07 16.05 21.60
CA ALA A 80 -6.24 17.03 20.54
C ALA A 80 -6.32 16.32 19.18
N THR A 81 -6.97 16.96 18.21
CA THR A 81 -7.04 16.40 16.86
C THR A 81 -5.63 16.30 16.28
N GLY A 82 -5.26 15.10 15.81
CA GLY A 82 -3.97 14.90 15.16
C GLY A 82 -2.80 14.54 16.10
N THR A 83 -3.06 14.00 17.30
CA THR A 83 -1.98 13.54 18.18
C THR A 83 -1.38 12.23 17.65
N ALA A 84 -0.06 12.15 17.49
CA ALA A 84 0.61 10.92 17.06
C ALA A 84 0.41 9.78 18.08
N ILE A 85 0.02 8.59 17.60
CA ILE A 85 -0.24 7.41 18.46
C ILE A 85 1.00 7.02 19.28
N SER A 86 2.17 7.09 18.66
CA SER A 86 3.46 6.79 19.30
C SER A 86 3.76 7.68 20.51
N GLY A 87 3.18 8.88 20.57
CA GLY A 87 3.29 9.81 21.69
C GLY A 87 2.38 9.47 22.87
N ILE A 88 1.35 8.62 22.68
CA ILE A 88 0.35 8.33 23.70
C ILE A 88 0.80 7.09 24.50
N ALA A 89 1.38 7.31 25.68
CA ALA A 89 2.05 6.26 26.47
C ALA A 89 1.18 5.01 26.72
N SER A 90 -0.11 5.19 27.06
CA SER A 90 -1.01 4.07 27.34
C SER A 90 -1.28 3.20 26.11
N ILE A 91 -1.52 3.83 24.94
CA ILE A 91 -1.72 3.10 23.68
C ILE A 91 -0.41 2.45 23.27
N LYS A 92 0.70 3.19 23.30
CA LYS A 92 2.04 2.67 23.01
C LYS A 92 2.34 1.39 23.79
N ASN A 93 2.05 1.37 25.09
CA ASN A 93 2.29 0.20 25.92
C ASN A 93 1.40 -0.99 25.51
N GLN A 94 0.13 -0.75 25.12
CA GLN A 94 -0.77 -1.79 24.60
C GLN A 94 -0.37 -2.35 23.22
N LEU A 95 0.51 -1.65 22.50
CA LEU A 95 1.11 -2.10 21.24
C LEU A 95 2.46 -2.81 21.44
N GLY A 96 2.96 -2.94 22.68
CA GLY A 96 4.26 -3.55 22.96
C GLY A 96 5.41 -2.53 23.10
N GLY A 97 5.10 -1.27 23.40
CA GLY A 97 6.09 -0.23 23.69
C GLY A 97 6.71 0.40 22.44
N THR A 98 7.98 0.80 22.55
CA THR A 98 8.71 1.50 21.47
C THR A 98 8.84 0.66 20.20
N ASN A 99 9.03 -0.66 20.33
CA ASN A 99 9.19 -1.55 19.17
C ASN A 99 7.86 -1.75 18.42
N GLY A 100 6.73 -1.79 19.14
CA GLY A 100 5.42 -1.97 18.54
C GLY A 100 4.79 -0.70 17.94
N THR A 101 5.38 0.47 18.20
CA THR A 101 4.90 1.76 17.67
C THR A 101 5.72 2.29 16.50
N LYS A 102 6.83 1.63 16.14
CA LYS A 102 7.72 2.06 15.05
C LYS A 102 6.97 2.21 13.71
N ASP A 103 6.06 1.29 13.44
CA ASP A 103 5.34 1.21 12.16
C ASP A 103 4.07 2.07 12.10
N VAL A 104 3.73 2.75 13.20
CA VAL A 104 2.54 3.60 13.32
C VAL A 104 2.89 5.00 13.85
N GLY A 105 4.18 5.35 13.81
CA GLY A 105 4.70 6.59 14.37
C GLY A 105 4.10 7.85 13.74
N THR A 106 3.67 7.74 12.49
CA THR A 106 3.05 8.80 11.67
C THR A 106 1.53 8.82 11.76
N TRP A 107 0.92 7.81 12.39
CA TRP A 107 -0.52 7.68 12.48
C TRP A 107 -1.05 8.59 13.57
N LEU A 108 -2.20 9.18 13.29
CA LEU A 108 -2.81 10.17 14.16
C LEU A 108 -4.02 9.60 14.87
N TYR A 109 -4.13 9.91 16.14
CA TYR A 109 -5.27 9.61 16.97
C TYR A 109 -5.93 10.92 17.41
N SER A 110 -7.26 10.91 17.43
CA SER A 110 -8.03 12.03 17.96
C SER A 110 -9.26 11.54 18.71
N CYS A 111 -9.52 12.17 19.86
CA CYS A 111 -10.72 11.97 20.65
C CYS A 111 -11.04 13.32 21.30
N PRO A 112 -11.74 14.23 20.58
CA PRO A 112 -12.11 15.52 21.13
C PRO A 112 -13.11 15.32 22.28
N VAL A 113 -13.13 16.20 23.28
CA VAL A 113 -14.11 16.11 24.38
C VAL A 113 -15.42 16.78 24.00
N GLY A 114 -16.53 16.07 24.20
CA GLY A 114 -17.89 16.57 23.98
C GLY A 114 -18.94 15.46 24.10
N GLY A 115 -20.22 15.82 24.17
CA GLY A 115 -21.34 14.87 24.40
C GLY A 115 -21.60 13.87 23.26
N ALA A 116 -21.01 14.06 22.08
CA ALA A 116 -21.07 13.17 20.93
C ALA A 116 -19.68 13.03 20.30
N SER A 117 -18.72 12.50 21.07
CA SER A 117 -17.34 12.43 20.60
C SER A 117 -17.13 11.25 19.66
N THR A 118 -16.29 11.48 18.64
CA THR A 118 -15.88 10.46 17.68
C THR A 118 -14.41 10.19 17.90
N VAL A 119 -14.06 8.93 18.17
CA VAL A 119 -12.66 8.50 18.17
C VAL A 119 -12.25 8.34 16.73
N GLN A 120 -11.11 8.89 16.33
CA GLN A 120 -10.55 8.68 15.00
C GLN A 120 -9.11 8.22 15.06
N VAL A 121 -8.76 7.34 14.13
CA VAL A 121 -7.41 6.92 13.81
C VAL A 121 -7.19 7.18 12.33
N VAL A 122 -6.25 8.05 12.00
CA VAL A 122 -5.88 8.39 10.63
C VAL A 122 -4.54 7.74 10.32
N THR A 123 -4.52 6.88 9.31
CA THR A 123 -3.29 6.23 8.84
C THR A 123 -2.37 7.24 8.15
N GLU A 124 -1.14 6.82 7.95
CA GLU A 124 -0.27 7.47 6.98
C GLU A 124 -0.79 7.32 5.54
N LYS A 125 -0.13 8.05 4.64
CA LYS A 125 -0.40 8.01 3.21
C LYS A 125 0.02 6.65 2.63
N TYR A 126 -0.85 6.04 1.84
CA TYR A 126 -0.54 4.88 1.00
C TYR A 126 -0.17 5.34 -0.41
N ASP A 127 0.83 4.69 -1.00
CA ASP A 127 1.26 4.97 -2.38
C ASP A 127 0.29 4.43 -3.44
N ASP A 128 -0.59 3.49 -3.06
CA ASP A 128 -1.56 2.86 -3.94
C ASP A 128 -2.97 2.97 -3.34
N SER A 129 -3.87 3.65 -4.06
CA SER A 129 -5.26 3.86 -3.62
C SER A 129 -6.09 2.58 -3.62
N GLU A 130 -5.77 1.60 -4.48
CA GLU A 130 -6.46 0.30 -4.48
C GLU A 130 -6.12 -0.48 -3.21
N LYS A 131 -4.86 -0.43 -2.77
CA LYS A 131 -4.43 -0.98 -1.48
C LYS A 131 -5.20 -0.34 -0.33
N ALA A 132 -5.33 0.99 -0.33
CA ALA A 132 -6.06 1.71 0.72
C ALA A 132 -7.54 1.31 0.77
N ALA A 133 -8.19 1.17 -0.39
CA ALA A 133 -9.57 0.72 -0.50
C ALA A 133 -9.76 -0.71 0.04
N LEU A 134 -8.89 -1.65 -0.33
CA LEU A 134 -8.95 -3.03 0.16
C LEU A 134 -8.75 -3.12 1.66
N ILE A 135 -7.78 -2.38 2.21
CA ILE A 135 -7.57 -2.33 3.66
C ILE A 135 -8.82 -1.82 4.37
N ALA A 136 -9.43 -0.74 3.88
CA ALA A 136 -10.63 -0.19 4.47
C ALA A 136 -11.80 -1.19 4.45
N ASP A 137 -11.97 -1.94 3.37
CA ASP A 137 -13.02 -2.97 3.24
C ASP A 137 -12.82 -4.15 4.21
N ILE A 138 -11.59 -4.67 4.30
CA ILE A 138 -11.24 -5.73 5.27
C ILE A 138 -11.55 -5.25 6.69
N ILE A 139 -11.06 -4.07 7.08
CA ILE A 139 -11.29 -3.56 8.43
C ILE A 139 -12.77 -3.28 8.69
N GLN A 140 -13.49 -2.70 7.73
CA GLN A 140 -14.91 -2.40 7.87
C GLN A 140 -15.75 -3.65 8.10
N SER A 141 -15.39 -4.77 7.45
CA SER A 141 -16.11 -6.04 7.61
C SER A 141 -15.80 -6.75 8.94
N GLU A 142 -14.57 -6.60 9.46
CA GLU A 142 -14.12 -7.34 10.64
C GLU A 142 -14.22 -6.57 11.96
N MET A 143 -14.25 -5.24 11.94
CA MET A 143 -14.05 -4.39 13.12
C MET A 143 -15.26 -3.52 13.48
N SER A 144 -16.48 -4.05 13.42
CA SER A 144 -17.66 -3.33 13.93
C SER A 144 -17.50 -2.99 15.43
N PRO A 145 -17.85 -1.77 15.90
CA PRO A 145 -18.57 -0.69 15.21
C PRO A 145 -17.67 0.39 14.59
N TRP A 146 -16.39 0.11 14.30
CA TRP A 146 -15.53 1.06 13.60
C TRP A 146 -15.94 1.18 12.14
N THR A 147 -15.87 2.41 11.63
CA THR A 147 -16.07 2.72 10.22
C THR A 147 -14.77 3.18 9.57
N ALA A 148 -14.53 2.75 8.34
CA ALA A 148 -13.35 3.12 7.56
C ALA A 148 -13.77 4.07 6.43
N THR A 149 -13.17 5.26 6.37
CA THR A 149 -13.36 6.21 5.28
C THR A 149 -12.04 6.40 4.55
N VAL A 150 -12.05 6.14 3.24
CA VAL A 150 -10.88 6.29 2.38
C VAL A 150 -10.90 7.69 1.76
N ALA A 151 -9.93 8.52 2.14
CA ALA A 151 -9.54 9.69 1.36
C ALA A 151 -8.57 9.24 0.25
N THR A 152 -8.23 10.12 -0.69
CA THR A 152 -7.43 9.81 -1.90
C THR A 152 -6.26 8.86 -1.66
N ASP A 153 -5.57 9.01 -0.52
CA ASP A 153 -4.39 8.24 -0.18
C ASP A 153 -4.27 7.91 1.32
N LYS A 154 -5.30 8.16 2.14
CA LYS A 154 -5.29 7.90 3.59
C LYS A 154 -6.59 7.25 4.03
N ILE A 155 -6.52 6.46 5.09
CA ILE A 155 -7.70 5.84 5.69
C ILE A 155 -7.94 6.48 7.05
N THR A 156 -9.18 6.90 7.28
CA THR A 156 -9.65 7.36 8.58
C THR A 156 -10.60 6.33 9.15
N PHE A 157 -10.19 5.70 10.25
CA PHE A 157 -11.05 4.83 11.04
C PHE A 157 -11.74 5.65 12.11
N SER A 158 -13.07 5.58 12.20
CA SER A 158 -13.87 6.35 13.14
C SER A 158 -14.78 5.45 13.97
N LYS A 159 -14.98 5.80 15.24
CA LYS A 159 -16.01 5.20 16.10
C LYS A 159 -16.85 6.29 16.73
N ALA A 160 -18.08 6.43 16.24
CA ALA A 160 -19.05 7.40 16.75
C ALA A 160 -19.53 7.03 18.16
N ASN A 161 -20.18 7.99 18.84
CA ASN A 161 -20.77 7.81 20.16
C ASN A 161 -19.79 7.29 21.22
N SER A 162 -18.53 7.70 21.11
CA SER A 162 -17.47 7.31 22.04
C SER A 162 -17.36 8.34 23.17
N SER A 163 -17.12 7.86 24.39
CA SER A 163 -16.80 8.74 25.53
C SER A 163 -15.31 9.08 25.50
N CYS A 164 -14.95 10.36 25.35
CA CYS A 164 -13.57 10.83 25.41
C CYS A 164 -13.31 11.52 26.75
N GLN A 165 -12.31 11.08 27.52
CA GLN A 165 -11.97 11.59 28.85
C GLN A 165 -10.47 11.88 29.00
#